data_AF-A0A8T4Q146-F1
#
_entry.id   AF-A0A8T4Q146-F1
#
_cell.length_a   1.000
_cell.length_b   1.000
_cell.length_c   1.000
_cell.angle_alpha   90.00
_cell.angle_beta   90.00
_cell.angle_gamma   90.00
#
_symmetry.space_group_name_H-M   'P 1'
#
loop_
_entity.id
_entity.type
_entity.pdbx_description
1 polymer ?
#
loop_
_entity_poly.entity_id
_entity_poly.type
_entity_poly.pdbx_seq_one_letter_code
_entity_poly.pdbx_strand_id
1 'polypeptide(L)'
;MKLIFAEEDSIFGIVIGLILVGLSGKYFGLPKNLDILWGILFCVSLILSFLDFFHSFSRIHRHISLVALHWITNVIDITLEITFVALFFNMNIPLVSTMTVPLFQDMAWLFYAGAWFVVSNVFWTIMYPFAE
;
A
#
# COMPACT_ATOMS: atom_id res chain seq x y z
N MET A 1 -15.53 -14.58 10.90
CA MET A 1 -14.13 -14.52 10.41
C MET A 1 -13.98 -13.46 9.30
N LYS A 2 -14.59 -12.28 9.47
CA LYS A 2 -14.65 -11.19 8.46
C LYS A 2 -13.99 -9.88 8.92
N LEU A 3 -13.97 -9.61 10.23
CA LEU A 3 -13.34 -8.44 10.86
C LEU A 3 -11.81 -8.54 10.93
N ILE A 4 -11.29 -9.73 11.22
CA ILE A 4 -9.87 -9.95 11.51
C ILE A 4 -9.00 -9.57 10.29
N PHE A 5 -9.36 -10.01 9.07
CA PHE A 5 -8.55 -9.74 7.88
C PHE A 5 -8.52 -8.26 7.45
N ALA A 6 -9.59 -7.50 7.67
CA ALA A 6 -9.69 -6.12 7.20
C ALA A 6 -8.99 -5.12 8.11
N GLU A 7 -9.15 -5.29 9.43
CA GLU A 7 -8.45 -4.48 10.42
C GLU A 7 -6.95 -4.81 10.39
N GLU A 8 -6.57 -6.08 10.22
CA GLU A 8 -5.16 -6.48 10.09
C GLU A 8 -4.53 -5.90 8.81
N ASP A 9 -5.21 -5.93 7.67
CA ASP A 9 -4.69 -5.40 6.40
C ASP A 9 -4.43 -3.89 6.47
N SER A 10 -5.39 -3.14 7.05
CA SER A 10 -5.21 -1.69 7.24
C SER A 10 -4.07 -1.34 8.21
N ILE A 11 -3.82 -2.16 9.24
CA ILE A 11 -2.65 -2.00 10.11
C ILE A 11 -1.35 -2.25 9.32
N PHE A 12 -1.31 -3.29 8.48
CA PHE A 12 -0.16 -3.56 7.62
C PHE A 12 0.13 -2.38 6.68
N GLY A 13 -0.90 -1.82 6.03
CA GLY A 13 -0.76 -0.65 5.19
C GLY A 13 -0.22 0.58 5.92
N ILE A 14 -0.61 0.81 7.18
CA ILE A 14 -0.03 1.88 8.02
C ILE A 14 1.46 1.63 8.25
N VAL A 15 1.86 0.40 8.60
CA VAL A 15 3.28 0.06 8.83
C VAL A 15 4.10 0.28 7.57
N ILE A 16 3.61 -0.15 6.41
CA ILE A 16 4.25 0.07 5.11
C ILE A 16 4.40 1.56 4.80
N GLY A 17 3.36 2.36 5.05
CA GLY A 17 3.41 3.81 4.89
C GLY A 17 4.47 4.47 5.77
N LEU A 18 4.58 4.05 7.03
CA LEU A 18 5.62 4.53 7.94
C LEU A 18 7.03 4.11 7.48
N ILE A 19 7.18 2.91 6.91
CA ILE A 19 8.45 2.47 6.32
C ILE A 19 8.87 3.40 5.17
N LEU A 20 7.95 3.77 4.27
CA LEU A 20 8.24 4.70 3.18
C LEU A 20 8.62 6.09 3.68
N VAL A 21 7.90 6.60 4.69
CA VAL A 21 8.25 7.86 5.35
C VAL A 21 9.65 7.78 5.97
N GLY A 22 10.00 6.66 6.61
CA GLY A 22 11.33 6.43 7.18
C GLY A 22 12.44 6.27 6.15
N LEU A 23 12.16 5.67 5.00
CA LEU A 23 13.12 5.56 3.89
C LEU A 23 13.37 6.92 3.22
N SER A 24 12.43 7.86 3.33
CA SER A 24 12.60 9.22 2.78
C SER A 24 13.65 10.03 3.54
N GLY A 25 13.99 9.61 4.77
CA GLY A 25 14.95 10.29 5.63
C GLY A 25 14.48 11.65 6.17
N LYS A 26 13.24 12.05 5.89
CA LYS A 26 12.72 13.39 6.24
C LYS A 26 12.46 13.57 7.74
N TYR A 27 11.99 12.53 8.43
CA TYR A 27 11.61 12.59 9.86
C TYR A 27 12.38 11.59 10.72
N PHE A 28 12.63 10.39 10.20
CA PHE A 28 13.52 9.38 10.76
C PHE A 28 14.14 8.62 9.59
N GLY A 29 15.33 8.06 9.78
CA GLY A 29 16.02 7.30 8.75
C GLY A 29 15.95 5.81 9.05
N LEU A 30 15.54 5.00 8.08
CA LEU A 30 15.61 3.55 8.19
C LEU A 30 16.97 3.00 7.73
N PRO A 31 17.43 1.88 8.31
CA PRO A 31 18.67 1.24 7.90
C PRO A 31 18.55 0.68 6.46
N LYS A 32 19.40 1.18 5.55
CA LYS A 32 19.44 0.71 4.15
C LYS A 32 20.00 -0.71 3.99
N ASN A 33 20.73 -1.21 4.99
CA ASN A 33 21.19 -2.60 5.01
C ASN A 33 20.03 -3.61 5.15
N LEU A 34 18.80 -3.15 5.38
CA LEU A 34 17.60 -3.97 5.48
C LEU A 34 16.68 -3.87 4.24
N ASP A 35 17.18 -3.34 3.12
CA ASP A 35 16.39 -3.17 1.88
C ASP A 35 15.67 -4.45 1.42
N ILE A 36 16.29 -5.63 1.57
CA ILE A 36 15.66 -6.92 1.26
C ILE A 36 14.48 -7.21 2.20
N LEU A 37 14.61 -6.91 3.50
CA LEU A 37 13.53 -7.09 4.47
C LEU A 37 12.35 -6.16 4.15
N TRP A 38 12.63 -4.92 3.78
CA TRP A 38 11.61 -3.96 3.34
C TRP A 38 10.90 -4.49 2.09
N GLY A 39 11.64 -4.97 1.09
CA GLY A 39 11.08 -5.58 -0.12
C GLY A 39 10.16 -6.78 0.18
N ILE A 40 10.53 -7.65 1.11
CA ILE A 40 9.68 -8.78 1.52
C ILE A 40 8.37 -8.29 2.15
N LEU A 41 8.41 -7.26 2.99
CA LEU A 41 7.20 -6.68 3.59
C LEU A 41 6.28 -6.09 2.53
N PHE A 42 6.83 -5.42 1.51
CA PHE A 42 6.05 -4.96 0.35
C PHE A 42 5.41 -6.12 -0.43
N CYS A 43 6.10 -7.24 -0.61
CA CYS A 43 5.52 -8.42 -1.24
C CYS A 43 4.34 -8.99 -0.43
N VAL A 44 4.45 -9.00 0.90
CA VAL A 44 3.35 -9.44 1.78
C VAL A 44 2.16 -8.49 1.67
N SER A 45 2.41 -7.17 1.75
CA SER A 45 1.38 -6.13 1.57
C SER A 45 0.66 -6.28 0.23
N LEU A 46 1.41 -6.47 -0.86
CA LEU A 46 0.85 -6.68 -2.19
C LEU A 46 -0.10 -7.87 -2.27
N ILE A 47 0.26 -8.98 -1.64
CA ILE A 47 -0.61 -10.17 -1.60
C ILE A 47 -1.90 -9.84 -0.84
N LEU A 48 -1.81 -9.13 0.29
CA LEU A 48 -2.97 -8.73 1.07
C LEU A 48 -3.88 -7.78 0.30
N SER A 49 -3.35 -6.75 -0.34
CA SER A 49 -4.13 -5.82 -1.16
C SER A 49 -4.82 -6.50 -2.35
N PHE A 50 -4.20 -7.51 -2.97
CA PHE A 50 -4.88 -8.34 -3.97
C PHE A 50 -6.02 -9.15 -3.37
N LEU A 51 -5.83 -9.77 -2.20
CA LEU A 51 -6.89 -10.54 -1.53
C LEU A 51 -8.07 -9.65 -1.15
N ASP A 52 -7.80 -8.45 -0.63
CA ASP A 52 -8.82 -7.47 -0.27
C ASP A 52 -9.58 -6.95 -1.51
N PHE A 53 -8.86 -6.66 -2.60
CA PHE A 53 -9.47 -6.34 -3.90
C PHE A 53 -10.43 -7.45 -4.37
N PHE A 54 -10.03 -8.72 -4.34
CA PHE A 54 -10.93 -9.82 -4.73
C PHE A 54 -12.11 -10.01 -3.76
N HIS A 55 -11.88 -9.83 -2.46
CA HIS A 55 -12.92 -10.00 -1.45
C HIS A 55 -14.01 -8.93 -1.54
N SER A 56 -13.63 -7.72 -1.94
CA SER A 56 -14.58 -6.60 -2.09
C SER A 56 -15.66 -6.84 -3.15
N PHE A 57 -15.43 -7.70 -4.16
CA PHE A 57 -16.46 -8.11 -5.13
C PHE A 57 -17.64 -8.83 -4.47
N SER A 58 -17.40 -9.55 -3.37
CA SER A 58 -18.45 -10.24 -2.62
C SER A 58 -19.41 -9.27 -1.89
N ARG A 59 -19.03 -7.99 -1.76
CA ARG A 59 -19.75 -6.96 -1.00
C ARG A 59 -20.44 -5.90 -1.86
N ILE A 60 -20.31 -5.99 -3.20
CA ILE A 60 -20.73 -4.93 -4.14
C ILE A 60 -22.23 -4.59 -4.09
N HIS A 61 -23.08 -5.47 -3.55
CA HIS A 61 -24.53 -5.29 -3.53
C HIS A 61 -25.04 -4.39 -2.40
N ARG A 62 -24.22 -4.04 -1.39
CA ARG A 62 -24.67 -3.25 -0.22
C ARG A 62 -24.31 -1.77 -0.29
N HIS A 63 -23.07 -1.43 -0.66
CA HIS A 63 -22.55 -0.06 -0.61
C HIS A 63 -21.70 0.27 -1.85
N ILE A 64 -22.33 0.43 -3.02
CA ILE A 64 -21.64 0.60 -4.32
C ILE A 64 -20.64 1.76 -4.30
N SER A 65 -20.97 2.91 -3.70
CA SER A 65 -20.07 4.07 -3.65
C SER A 65 -18.83 3.82 -2.80
N LEU A 66 -19.00 3.13 -1.67
CA LEU A 66 -17.92 2.83 -0.73
C LEU A 66 -17.03 1.71 -1.28
N VAL A 67 -17.61 0.71 -1.96
CA VAL A 67 -16.86 -0.33 -2.70
C VAL A 67 -16.10 0.27 -3.89
N ALA A 68 -16.68 1.24 -4.61
CA ALA A 68 -15.98 1.92 -5.71
C ALA A 68 -14.79 2.75 -5.20
N LEU A 69 -14.95 3.48 -4.09
CA LEU A 69 -13.84 4.19 -3.44
C LEU A 69 -12.75 3.22 -2.98
N HIS A 70 -13.15 2.09 -2.41
CA HIS A 70 -12.25 1.03 -1.97
C HIS A 70 -11.44 0.42 -3.12
N TRP A 71 -12.06 0.20 -4.27
CA TRP A 71 -11.35 -0.24 -5.47
C TRP A 71 -10.33 0.77 -5.95
N ILE A 72 -10.68 2.06 -5.96
CA ILE A 72 -9.74 3.11 -6.36
C ILE A 72 -8.53 3.15 -5.42
N THR A 73 -8.74 3.09 -4.11
CA THR A 73 -7.63 3.08 -3.15
C THR A 73 -6.78 1.82 -3.30
N ASN A 74 -7.39 0.64 -3.42
CA ASN A 74 -6.65 -0.62 -3.62
C ASN A 74 -5.84 -0.64 -4.93
N VAL A 75 -6.36 -0.07 -6.02
CA VAL A 75 -5.59 0.03 -7.28
C VAL A 75 -4.37 0.94 -7.12
N ILE A 76 -4.51 2.06 -6.39
CA ILE A 76 -3.39 2.95 -6.12
C ILE A 76 -2.35 2.22 -5.26
N ASP A 77 -2.79 1.57 -4.18
CA ASP A 77 -1.93 0.85 -3.24
C ASP A 77 -1.15 -0.27 -3.94
N ILE A 78 -1.84 -1.12 -4.72
CA ILE A 78 -1.21 -2.17 -5.55
C ILE A 78 -0.19 -1.58 -6.53
N THR A 79 -0.50 -0.44 -7.17
CA THR A 79 0.42 0.20 -8.13
C THR A 79 1.69 0.69 -7.43
N LEU A 80 1.54 1.28 -6.25
CA LEU A 80 2.66 1.73 -5.43
C LEU A 80 3.49 0.55 -4.94
N GLU A 81 2.85 -0.49 -4.40
CA GLU A 81 3.52 -1.71 -3.91
C GLU A 81 4.30 -2.42 -5.01
N ILE A 82 3.71 -2.63 -6.20
CA ILE A 82 4.42 -3.21 -7.35
C ILE A 82 5.64 -2.36 -7.70
N THR A 83 5.52 -1.02 -7.63
CA THR A 83 6.64 -0.13 -7.89
C THR A 83 7.76 -0.29 -6.87
N PHE A 84 7.42 -0.42 -5.59
CA PHE A 84 8.40 -0.64 -4.52
C PHE A 84 9.03 -2.02 -4.58
N VAL A 85 8.25 -3.08 -4.82
CA VAL A 85 8.77 -4.44 -5.05
C VAL A 85 9.77 -4.41 -6.22
N ALA A 86 9.42 -3.76 -7.33
CA ALA A 86 10.32 -3.64 -8.47
C ALA A 86 11.62 -2.89 -8.12
N LEU A 87 11.52 -1.82 -7.32
CA LEU A 87 12.67 -1.02 -6.89
C LEU A 87 13.59 -1.79 -5.93
N PHE A 88 13.04 -2.51 -4.94
CA PHE A 88 13.81 -3.27 -3.95
C PHE A 88 14.48 -4.51 -4.54
N PHE A 89 13.81 -5.22 -5.45
CA PHE A 89 14.34 -6.42 -6.08
C PHE A 89 15.05 -6.14 -7.42
N ASN A 90 15.18 -4.87 -7.81
CA ASN A 90 15.76 -4.44 -9.08
C ASN A 90 15.12 -5.16 -10.29
N MET A 91 13.79 -5.36 -10.24
CA MET A 91 13.04 -6.03 -11.29
C MET A 91 12.69 -5.05 -12.40
N ASN A 92 12.90 -5.46 -13.65
CA ASN A 92 12.51 -4.66 -14.80
C ASN A 92 11.08 -5.00 -15.26
N ILE A 93 10.10 -4.27 -14.74
CA ILE A 93 8.70 -4.35 -15.17
C ILE A 93 8.44 -3.18 -16.14
N PRO A 94 8.28 -3.40 -17.46
CA PRO A 94 8.39 -2.35 -18.48
C PRO A 94 7.56 -1.08 -18.22
N LEU A 95 6.31 -1.22 -17.76
CA LEU A 95 5.43 -0.07 -17.49
C LEU A 95 5.79 0.66 -16.18
N VAL A 96 6.20 -0.09 -15.16
CA VAL A 96 6.51 0.40 -13.81
C VAL A 96 7.90 1.03 -13.78
N SER A 97 8.89 0.36 -14.36
CA SER A 97 10.27 0.83 -14.49
C SER A 97 10.38 2.15 -15.25
N THR A 98 9.50 2.40 -16.22
CA THR A 98 9.55 3.61 -17.06
C THR A 98 8.72 4.76 -16.50
N MET A 99 7.58 4.49 -15.85
CA MET A 99 6.64 5.54 -15.44
C MET A 99 6.70 5.87 -13.95
N THR A 100 6.83 4.88 -13.07
CA THR A 100 6.68 5.08 -11.63
C THR A 100 8.01 5.00 -10.88
N VAL A 101 8.93 4.11 -11.24
CA VAL A 101 10.26 4.00 -10.60
C VAL A 101 11.05 5.32 -10.60
N PRO A 102 11.07 6.14 -11.68
CA PRO A 102 11.79 7.41 -11.68
C PRO A 102 11.24 8.42 -10.66
N LEU A 103 9.93 8.40 -10.40
CA LEU A 103 9.29 9.28 -9.42
C LEU A 103 9.80 8.99 -8.00
N PHE A 104 10.03 7.71 -7.68
CA PHE A 104 10.46 7.29 -6.34
C PHE A 104 11.98 7.36 -6.11
N GLN A 105 12.75 7.86 -7.08
CA GLN A 105 14.12 8.33 -6.83
C GLN A 105 14.15 9.69 -6.10
N ASP A 106 13.04 10.43 -6.13
CA ASP A 106 12.86 11.66 -5.39
C ASP A 106 12.27 11.38 -4.00
N MET A 107 12.96 11.87 -2.96
CA MET A 107 12.55 11.70 -1.56
C MET A 107 11.18 12.32 -1.27
N ALA A 108 10.77 13.35 -1.99
CA ALA A 108 9.46 13.98 -1.82
C ALA A 108 8.33 13.02 -2.23
N TRP A 109 8.46 12.35 -3.37
CA TRP A 109 7.48 11.38 -3.84
C TRP A 109 7.42 10.14 -2.95
N LEU A 110 8.57 9.69 -2.44
CA LEU A 110 8.65 8.61 -1.45
C LEU A 110 7.86 8.96 -0.17
N PHE A 111 8.04 10.20 0.31
CA PHE A 111 7.29 10.71 1.45
C PHE A 111 5.78 10.78 1.17
N TYR A 112 5.37 11.28 0.00
CA TYR A 112 3.95 11.39 -0.34
C TYR A 112 3.27 10.03 -0.52
N ALA A 113 3.95 9.03 -1.09
CA ALA A 113 3.43 7.67 -1.13
C ALA A 113 3.31 7.07 0.27
N GLY A 114 4.29 7.28 1.15
CA GLY A 114 4.19 6.86 2.54
C GLY A 114 3.03 7.51 3.29
N ALA A 115 2.86 8.83 3.12
CA ALA A 115 1.73 9.57 3.70
C ALA A 115 0.38 9.10 3.15
N TRP A 116 0.30 8.79 1.86
CA TRP A 116 -0.89 8.20 1.25
C TRP A 116 -1.26 6.88 1.93
N PHE A 117 -0.32 5.92 2.04
CA PHE A 117 -0.57 4.64 2.71
C PHE A 117 -1.08 4.82 4.15
N VAL A 118 -0.46 5.72 4.93
CA VAL A 118 -0.92 5.97 6.30
C VAL A 118 -2.33 6.54 6.32
N VAL A 119 -2.61 7.57 5.51
CA VAL A 119 -3.91 8.26 5.52
C VAL A 119 -5.02 7.38 4.96
N SER A 120 -4.77 6.67 3.85
CA SER A 120 -5.75 5.78 3.21
C SER A 120 -6.13 4.64 4.16
N ASN A 121 -5.15 4.00 4.79
CA ASN A 121 -5.40 2.88 5.69
C ASN A 121 -6.05 3.32 6.99
N VAL A 122 -5.65 4.45 7.59
CA VAL A 122 -6.35 5.02 8.76
C VAL A 122 -7.81 5.33 8.44
N PHE A 123 -8.08 5.90 7.26
CA PHE A 123 -9.45 6.13 6.81
C PHE A 123 -10.24 4.82 6.72
N TRP A 124 -9.65 3.78 6.13
CA TRP A 124 -10.31 2.48 6.01
C TRP A 124 -10.53 1.77 7.34
N THR A 125 -9.59 1.86 8.29
CA THR A 125 -9.79 1.35 9.66
C THR A 125 -10.99 2.00 10.33
N ILE A 126 -11.19 3.31 10.13
CA ILE A 126 -12.33 4.05 10.70
C ILE A 126 -13.64 3.73 9.95
N MET A 127 -13.59 3.58 8.64
CA MET A 127 -14.78 3.38 7.79
C MET A 127 -15.28 1.94 7.77
N TYR A 128 -14.42 0.95 8.05
CA TYR A 128 -14.78 -0.47 7.96
C TYR A 128 -16.01 -0.86 8.80
N PRO A 129 -16.17 -0.39 10.05
CA PRO A 129 -17.37 -0.66 10.85
C PRO A 129 -18.67 -0.13 10.24
N PHE A 130 -18.60 0.88 9.36
CA PHE A 130 -19.75 1.50 8.69
C PHE A 130 -20.02 0.92 7.30
N ALA A 131 -19.15 0.03 6.82
CA ALA A 131 -19.19 -0.59 5.50
C ALA A 131 -19.85 -1.99 5.48
N GLU A 132 -20.21 -2.53 6.66
CA GLU A 132 -20.85 -3.84 6.84
C GLU A 132 -22.39 -3.80 6.83
#